data_AF-A0A6P0T451-F1
#
_entry.id   AF-A0A6P0T451-F1
#
_cell.length_a   1.000
_cell.length_b   1.000
_cell.length_c   1.000
_cell.angle_alpha   90.00
_cell.angle_beta   90.00
_cell.angle_gamma   90.00
#
_symmetry.space_group_name_H-M   'P 1'
#
loop_
_entity.id
_entity.type
_entity.pdbx_description
1 polymer ?
#
loop_
_entity_poly.entity_id
_entity_poly.type
_entity_poly.pdbx_seq_one_letter_code
_entity_poly.pdbx_strand_id
1 'polypeptide(L)' 'MKYTYQYRLYPETQQTLTLNEWLRAGRYWYNRMLGERFDWWEKNRCPVNACPL' A
#
# COMPACT_ATOMS: atom_id res chain seq x y z
N MET A 1 21.87 11.20 -38.62
CA MET A 1 22.39 10.43 -37.47
C MET A 1 21.26 10.30 -36.45
N LYS A 2 20.68 9.11 -36.26
CA LYS A 2 19.60 8.89 -35.28
C LYS A 2 20.25 8.52 -33.96
N TYR A 3 20.22 9.41 -32.98
CA TYR A 3 20.72 9.11 -31.65
C TYR A 3 19.70 8.24 -30.91
N THR A 4 20.03 6.97 -30.68
CA THR A 4 19.24 6.05 -29.85
C THR A 4 19.63 6.20 -28.38
N TYR A 5 19.54 7.41 -27.83
CA TYR A 5 19.78 7.59 -26.40
C TYR A 5 18.60 7.03 -25.61
N GLN A 6 18.85 5.99 -24.83
CA GLN A 6 17.90 5.46 -23.88
C GLN A 6 18.17 6.14 -22.54
N TYR A 7 17.29 7.07 -22.14
CA TYR A 7 17.38 7.70 -20.83
C TYR A 7 17.13 6.65 -19.75
N ARG A 8 18.07 6.52 -18.82
CA ARG A 8 17.97 5.64 -17.66
C ARG A 8 18.04 6.51 -16.43
N LEU A 9 16.89 6.68 -15.78
CA LEU A 9 16.81 7.42 -14.53
C LEU A 9 17.01 6.41 -13.39
N TYR A 10 18.23 6.34 -12.88
CA TYR A 10 18.48 5.64 -11.62
C TYR A 10 18.43 6.65 -10.49
N PRO A 11 17.66 6.36 -9.42
CA PRO A 11 17.68 7.21 -8.25
C PRO A 11 19.08 7.19 -7.62
N GLU A 12 19.53 8.35 -7.16
CA GLU A 12 20.71 8.44 -6.30
C GLU A 12 20.46 7.71 -4.99
N THR A 13 21.53 7.45 -4.23
CA THR A 13 21.45 6.75 -2.94
C THR A 13 20.42 7.41 -2.01
N GLN A 14 20.45 8.74 -1.90
CA GLN A 14 19.52 9.47 -1.04
C GLN A 14 18.06 9.34 -1.50
N GLN A 15 17.81 9.45 -2.81
CA GLN A 15 16.47 9.27 -3.38
C GLN A 15 15.96 7.85 -3.13
N THR A 16 16.82 6.85 -3.26
CA THR A 16 16.49 5.44 -2.99
C THR A 16 16.11 5.22 -1.53
N LEU A 17 16.85 5.82 -0.59
CA LEU A 17 16.54 5.76 0.84
C LEU A 17 15.15 6.34 1.13
N THR A 18 14.88 7.56 0.62
CA THR A 18 13.57 8.22 0.80
C THR A 18 12.42 7.38 0.21
N LEU A 19 12.60 6.84 -0.99
CA LEU A 19 11.58 5.98 -1.62
C LEU A 19 11.32 4.71 -0.79
N ASN A 20 12.37 4.10 -0.24
CA ASN A 20 12.24 2.92 0.61
C ASN A 20 11.52 3.23 1.94
N GLU A 21 11.80 4.38 2.55
CA GLU A 21 11.10 4.83 3.75
C GLU A 21 9.60 5.02 3.50
N TRP A 22 9.24 5.71 2.40
CA TRP A 22 7.85 5.90 2.01
C TRP A 22 7.15 4.57 1.71
N LEU A 23 7.83 3.68 1.00
CA LEU A 23 7.30 2.34 0.70
C LEU A 23 7.03 1.55 1.99
N ARG A 24 7.93 1.63 2.98
CA ARG A 24 7.75 0.98 4.28
C ARG A 24 6.55 1.54 5.03
N ALA A 25 6.42 2.87 5.08
CA ALA A 25 5.28 3.53 5.71
C ALA A 25 3.96 3.15 5.03
N GLY A 26 3.92 3.19 3.69
CA GLY A 26 2.74 2.82 2.92
C GLY A 26 2.32 1.36 3.12
N ARG A 27 3.29 0.42 3.11
CA ARG A 27 3.02 -1.00 3.39
C ARG A 27 2.46 -1.23 4.79
N TYR A 28 3.03 -0.56 5.80
CA TYR A 28 2.55 -0.66 7.17
C TYR A 28 1.09 -0.20 7.27
N TRP A 29 0.79 1.02 6.79
CA TRP A 29 -0.56 1.58 6.89
C TRP A 29 -1.58 0.78 6.09
N TYR A 30 -1.23 0.34 4.88
CA TYR A 30 -2.09 -0.50 4.08
C TYR A 30 -2.46 -1.80 4.81
N ASN A 31 -1.47 -2.52 5.31
CA ASN A 31 -1.72 -3.78 6.02
C ASN A 31 -2.49 -3.56 7.32
N ARG A 32 -2.21 -2.48 8.05
CA ARG A 32 -2.94 -2.11 9.25
C ARG A 32 -4.42 -1.84 8.96
N MET A 33 -4.71 -0.98 7.99
CA MET A 33 -6.08 -0.64 7.60
C MET A 33 -6.85 -1.86 7.08
N LEU A 34 -6.17 -2.74 6.35
CA LEU A 34 -6.76 -4.00 5.90
C LEU A 34 -7.14 -4.90 7.08
N GLY A 35 -6.26 -5.02 8.07
CA GLY A 35 -6.55 -5.75 9.32
C GLY A 35 -7.73 -5.14 10.09
N GLU A 36 -7.73 -3.83 10.30
CA GLU A 36 -8.84 -3.12 10.97
C GLU A 36 -10.18 -3.35 10.25
N ARG A 37 -10.18 -3.40 8.91
CA ARG A 37 -11.39 -3.69 8.13
C ARG A 37 -11.88 -5.12 8.31
N PHE A 38 -10.97 -6.11 8.34
CA PHE A 38 -11.35 -7.50 8.61
C PHE A 38 -11.86 -7.69 10.03
N ASP A 39 -11.19 -7.09 11.02
CA ASP A 39 -11.63 -7.11 12.42
C ASP A 39 -13.01 -6.49 12.57
N TRP A 40 -13.27 -5.36 11.92
CA TRP A 40 -14.58 -4.73 11.92
C TRP A 40 -15.64 -5.63 11.28
N TRP A 41 -15.34 -6.20 10.11
CA TRP A 41 -16.26 -7.11 9.43
C TRP A 41 -16.61 -8.32 10.31
N GLU A 42 -15.62 -8.94 10.94
CA GLU A 42 -15.85 -10.11 11.79
C GLU A 42 -16.72 -9.79 13.01
N LYS A 43 -16.52 -8.61 13.61
CA LYS A 43 -17.26 -8.17 14.80
C LYS A 43 -18.67 -7.65 14.49
N ASN A 44 -18.89 -7.13 13.28
CA ASN A 44 -20.14 -6.44 12.93
C ASN A 44 -20.96 -7.19 11.87
N ARG A 45 -20.45 -8.29 11.31
CA ARG A 45 -21.24 -9.10 10.38
C ARG A 45 -22.44 -9.71 11.10
N CYS A 46 -23.57 -9.68 10.43
CA CYS A 46 -24.75 -10.43 10.78
C CYS A 46 -25.02 -11.49 9.70
N PRO A 47 -25.73 -12.58 10.01
CA PRO A 47 -26.26 -13.48 9.00
C PRO A 47 -27.04 -12.70 7.93
N VAL A 48 -26.98 -13.11 6.66
CA VAL A 48 -27.69 -12.41 5.57
C VAL A 48 -29.20 -12.31 5.81
N ASN A 49 -29.76 -13.24 6.58
CA ASN A 49 -31.15 -13.31 6.98
C ASN A 49 -31.47 -12.68 8.36
N ALA A 50 -30.54 -11.96 8.98
CA ALA A 50 -30.74 -11.29 10.25
C ALA A 50 -30.08 -9.91 10.24
N CYS A 51 -30.80 -8.85 10.62
CA CYS A 51 -30.21 -7.53 10.80
C CYS A 51 -29.46 -7.49 12.15
N PRO A 52 -28.31 -6.82 12.29
CA PRO A 52 -27.79 -6.49 13.62
C PRO A 52 -28.75 -5.45 14.22
N LEU A 53 -29.44 -5.82 15.29
CA LEU A 53 -30.29 -4.91 16.07
C LEU A 53 -29.48 -3.72 16.61
#